data_AF-A0A9D0LN11-F1
#
_entry.id   AF-A0A9D0LN11-F1
#
_cell.length_a   1.000
_cell.length_b   1.000
_cell.length_c   1.000
_cell.angle_alpha   90.00
_cell.angle_beta   90.00
_cell.angle_gamma   90.00
#
_symmetry.space_group_name_H-M   'P 1'
#
loop_
_entity.id
_entity.type
_entity.pdbx_description
1 polymer ?
#
loop_
_entity_poly.entity_id
_entity_poly.type
_entity_poly.pdbx_seq_one_letter_code
_entity_poly.pdbx_strand_id
1 'polypeptide(L)'
;MRKLLWRLSLPVLFLVGVVAVLLFTNIYTFHRLTDEAPIAKLRFTQLGPQEYAVELRSGDFCHPQHFVLYGDEWRMDARFLKWKPLANLLGLDAMYRLERLSGRYRTLSDENSSRHQAWRIGKLPAVDLFSIGQDWKYWSPVDTLYGSSVYERIDPGQEYTVYRSQSGLLVRRSPAAPARYEDGALVISIEKDCS
;
A
#
# COMPACT_ATOMS: atom_id res chain seq x y z
N MET A 1 37.65 44.09 -21.45
CA MET A 1 36.37 43.89 -20.75
C MET A 1 35.50 42.78 -21.36
N ARG A 2 35.21 42.76 -22.67
CA ARG A 2 34.38 41.72 -23.33
C ARG A 2 34.86 40.26 -23.18
N LYS A 3 36.18 40.02 -23.18
CA LYS A 3 36.78 38.68 -22.95
C LYS A 3 36.69 38.19 -21.49
N LEU A 4 36.54 39.10 -20.51
CA LEU A 4 36.43 38.74 -19.09
C LEU A 4 34.98 38.35 -18.74
N LEU A 5 34.00 39.04 -19.34
CA LEU A 5 32.58 38.72 -19.23
C LEU A 5 32.23 37.34 -19.83
N TRP A 6 32.87 36.94 -20.94
CA TRP A 6 32.71 35.58 -21.50
C TRP A 6 33.42 34.51 -20.65
N ARG A 7 34.52 34.85 -19.96
CA ARG A 7 35.21 33.89 -19.08
C ARG A 7 34.42 33.58 -17.80
N LEU A 8 33.54 34.47 -17.37
CA LEU A 8 32.68 34.28 -16.21
C LEU A 8 31.32 33.63 -16.55
N SER A 9 30.88 33.67 -17.81
CA SER A 9 29.59 33.09 -18.21
C SER A 9 29.59 31.56 -18.20
N LEU A 10 30.70 30.91 -18.57
CA LEU A 10 30.84 29.45 -18.51
C LEU A 10 30.76 28.85 -17.10
N PRO A 11 31.51 29.35 -16.08
CA PRO A 11 31.39 28.84 -14.72
C PRO A 11 30.05 29.16 -14.07
N VAL A 12 29.43 30.31 -14.40
CA VAL A 12 28.07 30.64 -13.93
C VAL A 12 27.04 29.69 -14.55
N LEU A 13 27.11 29.42 -15.86
CA LEU A 13 26.23 28.46 -16.51
C LEU A 13 26.40 27.04 -15.94
N PHE A 14 27.65 26.63 -15.67
CA PHE A 14 27.95 25.37 -15.01
C PHE A 14 27.36 25.30 -13.60
N LEU A 15 27.53 26.35 -12.78
CA LEU A 15 26.95 26.45 -11.45
C LEU A 15 25.43 26.35 -11.50
N VAL A 16 24.79 27.09 -12.41
CA VAL A 16 23.33 27.03 -12.62
C VAL A 16 22.89 25.63 -13.04
N GLY A 17 23.65 24.96 -13.92
CA GLY A 17 23.40 23.58 -14.31
C GLY A 17 23.48 22.60 -13.14
N VAL A 18 24.52 22.72 -12.29
CA VAL A 18 24.67 21.90 -11.08
C VAL A 18 23.50 22.14 -10.11
N VAL A 19 23.15 23.41 -9.85
CA VAL A 19 22.00 23.75 -9.00
C VAL A 19 20.70 23.18 -9.57
N ALA A 20 20.47 23.28 -10.88
CA ALA A 20 19.28 22.73 -11.52
C ALA A 20 19.21 21.19 -11.39
N VAL A 21 20.33 20.48 -11.57
CA VAL A 21 20.41 19.03 -11.38
C VAL A 21 20.17 18.63 -9.92
N LEU A 22 20.72 19.37 -8.95
CA LEU A 22 20.49 19.12 -7.53
C LEU A 22 19.02 19.36 -7.14
N LEU A 23 18.39 20.42 -7.65
CA LEU A 23 16.98 20.69 -7.43
C LEU A 23 16.09 19.60 -8.06
N PHE A 24 16.38 19.21 -9.30
CA PHE A 24 15.63 18.17 -9.99
C PHE A 24 15.72 16.83 -9.26
N THR A 25 16.92 16.42 -8.84
CA THR A 25 17.13 15.17 -8.09
C THR A 25 16.44 15.22 -6.72
N ASN A 26 16.43 16.36 -6.05
CA ASN A 26 15.71 16.52 -4.77
C ASN A 26 14.20 16.36 -4.94
N ILE A 27 13.60 17.07 -5.90
CA ILE A 27 12.15 17.00 -6.18
C ILE A 27 11.75 15.57 -6.60
N TYR A 28 12.53 14.95 -7.49
CA TYR A 28 12.28 13.59 -7.94
C TYR A 28 12.34 12.58 -6.78
N THR A 29 13.36 12.70 -5.93
CA THR A 29 13.53 11.83 -4.75
C THR A 29 12.40 12.04 -3.74
N PHE A 30 11.98 13.29 -3.54
CA PHE A 30 10.87 13.61 -2.65
C PHE A 30 9.57 12.95 -3.11
N HIS A 31 9.19 13.12 -4.38
CA HIS A 31 7.99 12.48 -4.94
C HIS A 31 8.04 10.96 -4.82
N ARG A 32 9.20 10.35 -5.08
CA ARG A 32 9.41 8.90 -4.91
C ARG A 32 9.21 8.43 -3.48
N LEU A 33 9.68 9.21 -2.50
CA LEU A 33 9.60 8.85 -1.09
C LEU A 33 8.19 9.00 -0.51
N THR A 34 7.42 9.96 -1.02
CA THR A 34 6.06 10.26 -0.57
C THR A 34 4.97 9.55 -1.36
N ASP A 35 5.34 8.71 -2.33
CA ASP A 35 4.36 8.01 -3.15
C ASP A 35 3.55 7.02 -2.31
N GLU A 36 2.23 7.18 -2.37
CA GLU A 36 1.26 6.35 -1.67
C GLU A 36 0.19 5.89 -2.66
N ALA A 37 0.20 4.60 -2.99
CA ALA A 37 -0.76 4.02 -3.92
C ALA A 37 -1.81 3.21 -3.15
N PRO A 38 -3.13 3.38 -3.40
CA PRO A 38 -4.14 2.50 -2.84
C PRO A 38 -3.93 1.09 -3.42
N ILE A 39 -3.97 0.07 -2.56
CA ILE A 39 -3.77 -1.34 -2.95
C ILE A 39 -4.92 -2.26 -2.55
N ALA A 40 -5.74 -1.84 -1.58
CA ALA A 40 -6.93 -2.57 -1.18
C ALA A 40 -7.99 -1.63 -0.58
N LYS A 41 -9.26 -1.96 -0.79
CA LYS A 41 -10.40 -1.35 -0.11
C LYS A 41 -11.18 -2.44 0.63
N LEU A 42 -11.59 -2.15 1.86
CA LEU A 42 -12.33 -3.07 2.73
C LEU A 42 -13.62 -2.42 3.22
N ARG A 43 -14.71 -3.17 3.13
CA ARG A 43 -16.00 -2.83 3.73
C ARG A 43 -16.50 -3.98 4.58
N PHE A 44 -17.08 -3.66 5.74
CA PHE A 44 -17.52 -4.66 6.71
C PHE A 44 -19.02 -4.65 6.87
N THR A 45 -19.60 -5.83 7.03
CA THR A 45 -21.00 -6.03 7.43
C THR A 45 -21.03 -6.96 8.63
N GLN A 46 -21.70 -6.54 9.70
CA GLN A 46 -21.81 -7.34 10.91
C GLN A 46 -22.76 -8.51 10.68
N LEU A 47 -22.28 -9.73 10.96
CA LEU A 47 -23.08 -10.96 10.91
C LEU A 47 -23.49 -11.41 12.32
N GLY A 48 -22.63 -11.17 13.31
CA GLY A 48 -22.86 -11.55 14.69
C GLY A 48 -21.90 -10.86 15.67
N PRO A 49 -21.88 -11.28 16.95
CA PRO A 49 -20.90 -10.80 17.91
C PRO A 49 -19.48 -11.20 17.47
N GLN A 50 -18.62 -10.20 17.24
CA GLN A 50 -17.24 -10.40 16.77
C GLN A 50 -17.13 -11.24 15.49
N GLU A 51 -18.18 -11.26 14.66
CA GLU A 51 -18.21 -11.96 13.37
C GLU A 51 -18.69 -11.01 12.28
N TYR A 52 -17.84 -10.82 11.27
CA TYR A 52 -18.04 -9.83 10.22
C TYR A 52 -17.80 -10.44 8.84
N ALA A 53 -18.71 -10.19 7.91
CA ALA A 53 -18.43 -10.33 6.48
C ALA A 53 -17.57 -9.16 6.04
N VAL A 54 -16.53 -9.43 5.26
CA VAL A 54 -15.67 -8.41 4.66
C VAL A 54 -15.71 -8.54 3.14
N GLU A 55 -16.00 -7.43 2.49
CA GLU A 55 -15.80 -7.23 1.05
C GLU A 55 -14.42 -6.61 0.85
N LEU A 56 -13.53 -7.35 0.20
CA LEU A 56 -12.17 -6.92 -0.14
C LEU A 56 -12.07 -6.69 -1.65
N ARG A 57 -11.71 -5.47 -2.04
CA ARG A 57 -11.31 -5.14 -3.42
C ARG A 57 -9.81 -4.89 -3.43
N SER A 58 -9.06 -5.64 -4.23
CA SER A 58 -7.59 -5.49 -4.34
C SER A 58 -7.13 -5.71 -5.78
N GLY A 59 -5.96 -5.18 -6.14
CA GLY A 59 -5.45 -5.26 -7.51
C GLY A 59 -6.13 -4.24 -8.42
N ASP A 60 -7.02 -4.71 -9.30
CA ASP A 60 -7.78 -3.85 -10.23
C ASP A 60 -9.01 -3.18 -9.61
N PHE A 61 -9.30 -3.48 -8.34
CA PHE A 61 -10.50 -3.03 -7.60
C PHE A 61 -11.85 -3.46 -8.21
N CYS A 62 -11.85 -4.19 -9.33
CA CYS A 62 -13.06 -4.56 -10.06
C CYS A 62 -13.68 -5.87 -9.59
N HIS A 63 -12.87 -6.72 -8.96
CA HIS A 63 -13.28 -8.05 -8.52
C HIS A 63 -13.39 -8.10 -6.99
N PRO A 64 -14.56 -7.81 -6.40
CA PRO A 64 -14.75 -7.93 -4.97
C PRO A 64 -14.68 -9.39 -4.52
N GLN A 65 -13.86 -9.65 -3.52
CA GLN A 65 -13.74 -10.93 -2.85
C GLN A 65 -14.41 -10.85 -1.49
N HIS A 66 -15.11 -11.90 -1.08
CA HIS A 66 -15.86 -11.93 0.17
C HIS A 66 -15.25 -12.95 1.12
N PHE A 67 -15.03 -12.52 2.36
CA PHE A 67 -14.51 -13.38 3.43
C PHE A 67 -15.30 -13.17 4.72
N VAL A 68 -15.11 -14.07 5.68
CA VAL A 68 -15.63 -13.94 7.05
C VAL A 68 -14.47 -13.80 8.00
N LEU A 69 -14.51 -12.79 8.87
CA LEU A 69 -13.50 -12.52 9.88
C LEU A 69 -14.11 -12.59 11.28
N TYR A 70 -13.29 -13.06 12.22
CA TYR A 70 -13.63 -13.17 13.63
C TYR A 70 -12.71 -12.27 14.45
N GLY A 71 -13.26 -11.39 15.27
CA GLY A 71 -12.51 -10.43 16.08
C GLY A 71 -13.15 -9.06 16.19
N ASP A 72 -12.48 -8.14 16.87
CA ASP A 72 -12.88 -6.74 17.03
C ASP A 72 -12.16 -5.81 16.03
N GLU A 73 -10.99 -6.25 15.57
CA GLU A 73 -10.10 -5.55 14.65
C GLU A 73 -9.86 -6.44 13.42
N TRP A 74 -9.55 -5.82 12.30
CA TRP A 74 -9.05 -6.52 11.12
C TRP A 74 -7.56 -6.25 10.97
N ARG A 75 -6.83 -7.17 10.36
CA ARG A 75 -5.40 -7.08 10.09
C ARG A 75 -5.10 -7.55 8.68
N MET A 76 -4.34 -6.75 7.94
CA MET A 76 -3.80 -7.09 6.63
C MET A 76 -2.28 -7.14 6.69
N ASP A 77 -1.74 -8.29 6.28
CA ASP A 77 -0.30 -8.55 6.22
C ASP A 77 0.18 -8.51 4.76
N ALA A 78 1.36 -7.95 4.54
CA ALA A 78 2.04 -7.92 3.25
C ALA A 78 3.55 -8.11 3.40
N ARG A 79 4.18 -8.64 2.35
CA ARG A 79 5.64 -8.69 2.21
C ARG A 79 6.11 -7.61 1.23
N PHE A 80 7.22 -6.98 1.58
CA PHE A 80 7.86 -5.91 0.83
C PHE A 80 9.26 -6.34 0.42
N LEU A 81 9.61 -6.02 -0.83
CA LEU A 81 10.97 -6.13 -1.35
C LEU A 81 11.46 -4.73 -1.64
N LYS A 82 12.53 -4.34 -0.94
CA LYS A 82 13.18 -3.05 -1.11
C LYS A 82 14.46 -3.24 -1.91
N TRP A 83 14.60 -2.46 -2.98
CA TRP A 83 15.84 -2.43 -3.75
C TRP A 83 16.85 -1.45 -3.15
N LYS A 84 18.13 -1.69 -3.44
CA LYS A 84 19.22 -0.76 -3.13
C LYS A 84 19.02 0.57 -3.88
N PRO A 85 19.56 1.69 -3.36
CA PRO A 85 19.38 3.00 -3.98
C PRO A 85 19.75 3.06 -5.47
N LEU A 86 20.84 2.41 -5.87
CA LEU A 86 21.26 2.36 -7.28
C LEU A 86 20.26 1.61 -8.18
N ALA A 87 19.60 0.58 -7.67
CA ALA A 87 18.57 -0.17 -8.40
C ALA A 87 17.26 0.62 -8.53
N ASN A 88 16.88 1.38 -7.49
CA ASN A 88 15.73 2.31 -7.57
C ASN A 88 15.97 3.41 -8.63
N LEU A 89 17.21 3.92 -8.74
CA LEU A 89 17.57 4.92 -9.77
C LEU A 89 17.47 4.36 -11.20
N LEU A 90 17.61 3.04 -11.37
CA LEU A 90 17.43 2.36 -12.66
C LEU A 90 15.95 2.03 -12.98
N GLY A 91 15.01 2.53 -12.17
CA GLY A 91 13.57 2.38 -12.40
C GLY A 91 12.97 1.10 -11.83
N LEU A 92 13.70 0.36 -10.97
CA LEU A 92 13.11 -0.76 -10.24
C LEU A 92 12.29 -0.25 -9.07
N ASP A 93 10.98 -0.33 -9.19
CA ASP A 93 10.05 0.04 -8.11
C ASP A 93 10.08 -1.01 -7.01
N ALA A 94 9.97 -0.57 -5.76
CA ALA A 94 9.80 -1.49 -4.65
C ALA A 94 8.54 -2.34 -4.92
N MET A 95 8.61 -3.62 -4.57
CA MET A 95 7.54 -4.58 -4.83
C MET A 95 6.77 -4.89 -3.54
N TYR A 96 5.49 -5.20 -3.65
CA TYR A 96 4.69 -5.77 -2.56
C TYR A 96 3.99 -7.04 -3.00
N ARG A 97 3.66 -7.85 -1.99
CA ARG A 97 2.67 -8.92 -2.10
C ARG A 97 1.78 -8.90 -0.87
N LEU A 98 0.48 -8.75 -1.07
CA LEU A 98 -0.50 -9.00 -0.01
C LEU A 98 -0.46 -10.49 0.35
N GLU A 99 -0.45 -10.80 1.65
CA GLU A 99 -0.27 -12.16 2.13
C GLU A 99 -1.59 -12.69 2.68
N ARG A 100 -2.11 -11.97 3.67
CA ARG A 100 -3.14 -12.50 4.55
C ARG A 100 -4.04 -11.39 5.08
N LEU A 101 -5.33 -11.70 5.18
CA LEU A 101 -6.34 -10.94 5.88
C LEU A 101 -6.85 -11.77 7.05
N SER A 102 -6.81 -11.24 8.27
CA SER A 102 -7.29 -11.93 9.46
C SER A 102 -8.04 -10.97 10.39
N GLY A 103 -8.92 -11.52 11.22
CA GLY A 103 -9.41 -10.77 12.38
C GLY A 103 -8.40 -10.81 13.54
N ARG A 104 -8.57 -9.90 14.48
CA ARG A 104 -7.78 -9.77 15.71
C ARG A 104 -8.70 -9.35 16.85
N TYR A 105 -8.50 -9.94 18.01
CA TYR A 105 -9.22 -9.61 19.23
C TYR A 105 -8.45 -8.57 20.03
N ARG A 106 -9.18 -7.65 20.69
CA ARG A 106 -8.54 -6.61 21.51
C ARG A 106 -8.05 -7.13 22.84
N THR A 107 -8.70 -8.15 23.38
CA THR A 107 -8.33 -8.76 24.67
C THR A 107 -7.46 -9.98 24.45
N LEU A 108 -6.46 -10.19 25.32
CA LEU A 108 -5.61 -11.38 25.26
C LEU A 108 -6.38 -12.67 25.56
N SER A 109 -7.43 -12.59 26.37
CA SER A 109 -8.26 -13.76 26.68
C SER A 109 -8.96 -14.25 25.43
N ASP A 110 -9.62 -13.35 24.70
CA ASP A 110 -10.32 -13.68 23.46
C ASP A 110 -9.31 -14.07 22.36
N GLU A 111 -8.19 -13.35 22.24
CA GLU A 111 -7.15 -13.69 21.25
C GLU A 111 -6.55 -15.10 21.47
N ASN A 112 -6.59 -15.64 22.69
CA ASN A 112 -6.08 -16.98 22.98
C ASN A 112 -7.14 -18.08 22.93
N SER A 113 -8.43 -17.76 23.06
CA SER A 113 -9.49 -18.75 23.26
C SER A 113 -10.60 -18.72 22.21
N SER A 114 -10.79 -17.59 21.54
CA SER A 114 -11.81 -17.42 20.51
C SER A 114 -11.37 -18.04 19.18
N ARG A 115 -12.31 -18.14 18.24
CA ARG A 115 -12.07 -18.72 16.91
C ARG A 115 -11.28 -17.75 16.03
N HIS A 116 -10.16 -18.20 15.48
CA HIS A 116 -9.41 -17.44 14.46
C HIS A 116 -9.67 -17.97 13.07
N GLN A 117 -9.75 -17.05 12.11
CA GLN A 117 -9.68 -17.40 10.69
C GLN A 117 -8.83 -16.37 9.96
N ALA A 118 -7.94 -16.89 9.12
CA ALA A 118 -7.07 -16.06 8.30
C ALA A 118 -7.15 -16.53 6.85
N TRP A 119 -7.34 -15.56 5.95
CA TRP A 119 -7.53 -15.79 4.53
C TRP A 119 -6.30 -15.35 3.77
N ARG A 120 -5.89 -16.14 2.78
CA ARG A 120 -4.87 -15.74 1.82
C ARG A 120 -5.50 -14.84 0.77
N ILE A 121 -4.95 -13.64 0.58
CA ILE A 121 -5.50 -12.62 -0.34
C ILE A 121 -4.61 -12.32 -1.54
N GLY A 122 -3.33 -12.70 -1.49
CA GLY A 122 -2.41 -12.57 -2.63
C GLY A 122 -2.47 -13.74 -3.60
N LYS A 123 -2.23 -13.46 -4.89
CA LYS A 123 -1.92 -14.50 -5.87
C LYS A 123 -0.55 -15.09 -5.57
N LEU A 124 -0.44 -16.42 -5.57
CA LEU A 124 0.85 -17.11 -5.56
C LEU A 124 1.50 -16.90 -6.92
N PRO A 125 2.64 -16.19 -7.01
CA PRO A 125 3.35 -16.09 -8.28
C PRO A 125 3.92 -17.47 -8.64
N ALA A 126 3.95 -17.80 -9.93
CA ALA A 126 4.60 -19.03 -10.41
C ALA A 126 6.09 -19.09 -10.05
N VAL A 127 6.72 -17.91 -9.89
CA VAL A 127 8.10 -17.74 -9.44
C VAL A 127 8.10 -16.80 -8.22
N ASP A 128 8.55 -17.29 -7.07
CA ASP A 128 8.64 -16.47 -5.87
C ASP A 128 9.95 -15.66 -5.86
N LEU A 129 9.90 -14.44 -6.38
CA LEU A 129 11.04 -13.51 -6.33
C LEU A 129 11.50 -13.23 -4.89
N PHE A 130 10.62 -13.38 -3.89
CA PHE A 130 10.95 -13.19 -2.48
C PHE A 130 11.80 -14.33 -1.89
N SER A 131 11.77 -15.54 -2.49
CA SER A 131 12.66 -16.62 -2.08
C SER A 131 14.01 -16.53 -2.80
N ILE A 132 14.02 -16.14 -4.09
CA ILE A 132 15.24 -16.05 -4.91
C ILE A 132 16.19 -14.94 -4.42
N GLY A 133 15.64 -13.83 -3.91
CA GLY A 133 16.44 -12.72 -3.39
C GLY A 133 17.31 -13.07 -2.17
N GLN A 134 17.00 -14.16 -1.45
CA GLN A 134 17.74 -14.56 -0.25
C GLN A 134 19.09 -15.24 -0.58
N ASP A 135 19.20 -15.88 -1.74
CA ASP A 135 20.39 -16.68 -2.10
C ASP A 135 21.51 -15.83 -2.71
N TRP A 136 21.20 -14.62 -3.18
CA TRP A 136 22.17 -13.75 -3.85
C TRP A 136 22.90 -12.85 -2.84
N LYS A 137 23.93 -13.37 -2.16
CA LYS A 137 24.51 -12.67 -1.00
C LYS A 137 25.48 -11.53 -1.30
N TYR A 138 26.13 -11.45 -2.49
CA TYR A 138 27.18 -10.45 -2.76
C TYR A 138 26.87 -9.38 -3.83
N TRP A 139 26.13 -9.69 -4.90
CA TRP A 139 25.75 -8.71 -5.94
C TRP A 139 24.24 -8.43 -6.04
N SER A 140 23.45 -8.79 -5.03
CA SER A 140 22.00 -8.62 -5.15
C SER A 140 21.64 -7.14 -5.18
N PRO A 141 20.79 -6.72 -6.14
CA PRO A 141 20.20 -5.39 -6.13
C PRO A 141 19.17 -5.21 -5.01
N VAL A 142 18.78 -6.28 -4.30
CA VAL A 142 17.88 -6.23 -3.15
C VAL A 142 18.61 -5.67 -1.93
N ASP A 143 18.00 -4.69 -1.27
CA ASP A 143 18.44 -4.13 0.02
C ASP A 143 17.94 -5.02 1.15
N THR A 144 16.62 -5.25 1.21
CA THR A 144 16.00 -6.04 2.27
C THR A 144 14.62 -6.58 1.87
N LEU A 145 14.23 -7.68 2.53
CA LEU A 145 12.91 -8.28 2.49
C LEU A 145 12.29 -8.15 3.88
N TYR A 146 11.11 -7.56 3.99
CA TYR A 146 10.45 -7.35 5.28
C TYR A 146 8.94 -7.50 5.20
N GLY A 147 8.33 -7.80 6.35
CA GLY A 147 6.87 -7.83 6.51
C GLY A 147 6.34 -6.48 6.97
N SER A 148 5.17 -6.10 6.46
CA SER A 148 4.41 -4.95 6.94
C SER A 148 2.98 -5.41 7.24
N SER A 149 2.43 -4.92 8.34
CA SER A 149 1.07 -5.27 8.77
C SER A 149 0.36 -4.00 9.21
N VAL A 150 -0.88 -3.85 8.79
CA VAL A 150 -1.77 -2.78 9.24
C VAL A 150 -3.01 -3.42 9.84
N TYR A 151 -3.48 -2.85 10.94
CA TYR A 151 -4.71 -3.29 11.59
C TYR A 151 -5.51 -2.09 12.05
N GLU A 152 -6.82 -2.24 12.07
CA GLU A 152 -7.70 -1.26 12.69
C GLU A 152 -8.98 -1.88 13.22
N ARG A 153 -9.64 -1.21 14.17
CA ARG A 153 -10.97 -1.57 14.65
C ARG A 153 -11.97 -1.67 13.50
N ILE A 154 -12.77 -2.73 13.51
CA ILE A 154 -13.87 -2.93 12.58
C ILE A 154 -15.03 -1.99 12.96
N ASP A 155 -15.48 -1.20 11.98
CA ASP A 155 -16.64 -0.34 12.06
C ASP A 155 -17.44 -0.49 10.74
N PRO A 156 -18.62 -1.12 10.75
CA PRO A 156 -19.47 -1.26 9.56
C PRO A 156 -19.91 0.07 8.92
N GLY A 157 -19.83 1.19 9.66
CA GLY A 157 -20.11 2.52 9.14
C GLY A 157 -18.94 3.15 8.38
N GLN A 158 -17.79 2.46 8.28
CA GLN A 158 -16.57 2.96 7.64
C GLN A 158 -16.13 2.04 6.50
N GLU A 159 -15.51 2.66 5.50
CA GLU A 159 -14.70 2.00 4.49
C GLU A 159 -13.22 2.25 4.79
N TYR A 160 -12.40 1.24 4.55
CA TYR A 160 -10.97 1.28 4.82
C TYR A 160 -10.21 1.16 3.51
N THR A 161 -9.41 2.17 3.17
CA THR A 161 -8.47 2.10 2.05
C THR A 161 -7.07 1.87 2.58
N VAL A 162 -6.47 0.75 2.16
CA VAL A 162 -5.07 0.40 2.45
C VAL A 162 -4.19 0.94 1.35
N TYR A 163 -3.18 1.70 1.74
CA TYR A 163 -2.16 2.25 0.87
C TYR A 163 -0.85 1.51 1.06
N ARG A 164 -0.12 1.36 -0.04
CA ARG A 164 1.30 1.04 -0.02
C ARG A 164 2.09 2.35 -0.01
N SER A 165 3.02 2.47 0.93
CA SER A 165 4.07 3.49 0.93
C SER A 165 5.44 2.84 0.68
N GLN A 166 6.50 3.65 0.67
CA GLN A 166 7.88 3.17 0.63
C GLN A 166 8.32 2.42 1.91
N SER A 167 7.65 2.67 3.04
CA SER A 167 8.00 2.10 4.35
C SER A 167 7.07 0.97 4.80
N GLY A 168 5.92 0.78 4.16
CA GLY A 168 4.98 -0.28 4.52
C GLY A 168 3.56 -0.01 4.10
N LEU A 169 2.62 -0.60 4.84
CA LEU A 169 1.19 -0.39 4.69
C LEU A 169 0.71 0.77 5.56
N LEU A 170 -0.21 1.54 5.01
CA LEU A 170 -0.95 2.59 5.70
C LEU A 170 -2.45 2.35 5.50
N VAL A 171 -3.28 2.84 6.41
CA VAL A 171 -4.74 2.74 6.28
C VAL A 171 -5.37 4.11 6.49
N ARG A 172 -6.35 4.44 5.65
CA ARG A 172 -7.25 5.58 5.84
C ARG A 172 -8.69 5.10 5.91
N ARG A 173 -9.46 5.76 6.77
CA ARG A 173 -10.90 5.51 6.92
C ARG A 173 -11.67 6.62 6.22
N SER A 174 -12.74 6.25 5.56
CA SER A 174 -13.76 7.16 5.05
C SER A 174 -15.14 6.66 5.46
N PRO A 175 -16.11 7.55 5.71
CA PRO A 175 -17.48 7.11 5.95
C PRO A 175 -17.96 6.24 4.80
N ALA A 176 -18.54 5.08 5.11
CA ALA A 176 -19.14 4.23 4.10
C ALA A 176 -20.32 4.99 3.46
N ALA A 177 -20.45 4.93 2.14
CA ALA A 177 -21.56 5.58 1.45
C ALA A 177 -22.90 5.08 2.03
N PRO A 178 -23.75 5.96 2.58
CA PRO A 178 -25.04 5.56 3.11
C PRO A 178 -25.92 5.05 1.96
N ALA A 179 -26.77 4.07 2.26
CA ALA A 179 -27.87 3.71 1.37
C ALA A 179 -28.76 4.95 1.21
N ARG A 180 -28.67 5.62 0.06
CA ARG A 180 -29.50 6.78 -0.25
C ARG A 180 -30.78 6.28 -0.89
N TYR A 181 -31.92 6.73 -0.38
CA TYR A 181 -33.21 6.52 -1.02
C TYR A 181 -33.68 7.85 -1.61
N GLU A 182 -33.95 7.89 -2.91
CA GLU A 182 -34.61 9.01 -3.59
C GLU A 182 -35.96 8.53 -4.10
N ASP A 183 -37.05 9.21 -3.72
CA ASP A 183 -38.43 8.86 -4.08
C ASP A 183 -38.80 7.39 -3.84
N GLY A 184 -38.26 6.78 -2.78
CA GLY A 184 -38.50 5.38 -2.42
C GLY A 184 -37.65 4.37 -3.20
N ALA A 185 -36.80 4.82 -4.14
CA ALA A 185 -35.84 3.97 -4.85
C ALA A 185 -34.46 4.04 -4.19
N LEU A 186 -33.81 2.88 -4.02
CA LEU A 186 -32.43 2.79 -3.54
C LEU A 186 -31.47 3.30 -4.63
N VAL A 187 -30.79 4.41 -4.36
CA VAL A 187 -29.76 4.99 -5.20
C VAL A 187 -28.39 4.51 -4.73
N ILE A 188 -27.76 3.65 -5.53
CA ILE A 188 -26.40 3.17 -5.30
C ILE A 188 -25.46 3.98 -6.19
N SER A 189 -24.63 4.84 -5.58
CA SER A 189 -23.56 5.52 -6.29
C SER A 189 -22.49 4.50 -6.67
N ILE A 190 -22.41 4.16 -7.95
CA ILE A 190 -21.34 3.32 -8.49
C ILE A 190 -20.16 4.23 -8.81
N GLU A 191 -19.19 4.28 -7.89
CA GLU A 191 -17.91 4.94 -8.16
C GLU A 191 -17.14 4.06 -9.15
N LYS A 192 -16.85 4.59 -10.34
CA LYS A 192 -16.08 3.87 -11.38
C LYS A 192 -14.61 3.83 -10.98
N ASP A 193 -14.27 2.90 -10.09
CA ASP A 193 -12.88 2.53 -9.83
C ASP A 193 -12.28 1.69 -10.98
N CYS A 194 -13.09 1.28 -11.96
CA CYS A 194 -12.70 0.46 -13.11
C CYS A 194 -12.70 1.30 -14.40
N SER A 195 -11.54 1.37 -15.08
CA SER A 195 -11.39 1.91 -16.45
C SER A 195 -11.24 0.81 -17.48
#